data_AF-A0A510G809-F1
#
_entry.id   AF-A0A510G809-F1
#
_cell.length_a   1.000
_cell.length_b   1.000
_cell.length_c   1.000
_cell.angle_alpha   90.00
_cell.angle_beta   90.00
_cell.angle_gamma   90.00
#
_symmetry.space_group_name_H-M   'P 1'
#
loop_
_entity.id
_entity.type
_entity.pdbx_description
1 polymer ?
#
loop_
_entity_poly.entity_id
_entity_poly.type
_entity_poly.pdbx_seq_one_letter_code
_entity_poly.pdbx_strand_id
1 'polypeptide(L)' 'MPVISRFLGIVIMMYYHDHNPPHFHAKYGDYEIIVSLEGKVMDGKFPKRAL' A
#
# COMPACT_ATOMS: atom_id res chain seq x y z
N MET A 1 10.45 6.97 -5.54
CA MET A 1 9.07 6.65 -5.11
C MET A 1 8.09 7.50 -5.91
N PRO A 2 7.47 7.01 -6.99
CA PRO A 2 6.28 7.66 -7.54
C PRO A 2 5.07 7.36 -6.63
N VAL A 3 4.42 8.43 -6.17
CA VAL A 3 3.08 8.33 -5.57
C VAL A 3 2.08 8.21 -6.72
N ILE A 4 1.27 7.16 -6.71
CA ILE A 4 0.26 6.89 -7.75
C ILE A 4 -1.02 7.65 -7.44
N SER A 5 -1.46 7.61 -6.17
CA SER A 5 -2.74 8.19 -5.75
C SER A 5 -2.74 8.56 -4.27
N ARG A 6 -3.65 9.47 -3.89
CA ARG A 6 -3.91 9.86 -2.51
C ARG A 6 -5.41 10.03 -2.30
N PHE A 7 -5.98 9.36 -1.30
CA PHE A 7 -7.40 9.48 -0.94
C PHE A 7 -7.61 9.07 0.51
N LEU A 8 -8.59 9.66 1.21
CA LEU A 8 -8.95 9.30 2.59
C LEU A 8 -7.78 9.28 3.60
N GLY A 9 -6.72 10.06 3.34
CA GLY A 9 -5.50 10.06 4.14
C GLY A 9 -4.56 8.87 3.88
N ILE A 10 -4.85 8.05 2.87
CA ILE A 10 -4.04 6.94 2.39
C ILE A 10 -3.19 7.41 1.20
N VAL A 11 -1.90 7.08 1.23
CA VAL A 11 -0.96 7.32 0.12
C VAL A 11 -0.63 5.99 -0.54
N ILE A 12 -0.88 5.90 -1.86
CA ILE A 12 -0.60 4.70 -2.66
C ILE A 12 0.70 4.92 -3.44
N MET A 13 1.63 3.99 -3.31
CA MET A 13 2.97 4.08 -3.88
C MET A 13 3.38 2.74 -4.50
N MET A 14 4.19 2.79 -5.54
CA MET A 14 4.83 1.59 -6.10
C MET A 14 6.30 1.89 -6.30
N TYR A 15 7.17 1.03 -5.77
CA TYR A 15 8.61 1.20 -5.90
C TYR A 15 9.09 0.53 -7.19
N TYR A 16 9.85 1.29 -8.00
CA TYR A 16 10.36 0.81 -9.29
C TYR A 16 11.29 -0.41 -9.16
N HIS A 17 11.98 -0.55 -8.03
CA HIS A 17 12.97 -1.60 -7.79
C HIS A 17 12.60 -2.47 -6.58
N ASP A 18 11.31 -2.81 -6.46
CA ASP A 18 10.85 -3.77 -5.46
C ASP A 18 10.87 -5.22 -5.96
N HIS A 19 10.51 -6.13 -5.07
CA HIS A 19 10.55 -7.57 -5.28
C HIS A 19 9.25 -8.09 -5.89
N ASN A 20 9.35 -9.17 -6.66
CA ASN A 20 8.18 -9.90 -7.15
C ASN A 20 7.45 -10.61 -5.99
N PRO A 21 6.13 -10.84 -6.10
CA PRO A 21 5.24 -10.46 -7.22
C PRO A 21 4.89 -8.96 -7.22
N PRO A 22 4.38 -8.40 -8.33
CA PRO A 22 3.94 -7.00 -8.38
C PRO A 22 2.92 -6.67 -7.29
N HIS A 23 3.17 -5.58 -6.57
CA HIS A 23 2.37 -5.11 -5.45
C HIS A 23 2.47 -3.59 -5.32
N PHE A 24 1.60 -2.99 -4.52
CA PHE A 24 1.71 -1.59 -4.12
C PHE A 24 1.73 -1.45 -2.61
N HIS A 25 2.30 -0.35 -2.16
CA HIS A 25 2.31 0.06 -0.76
C HIS A 25 1.16 1.02 -0.53
N ALA A 26 0.40 0.80 0.54
CA ALA A 26 -0.55 1.76 1.05
C ALA A 26 -0.10 2.22 2.44
N LYS A 27 0.00 3.53 2.63
CA LYS A 27 0.39 4.14 3.90
C LYS A 27 -0.74 4.98 4.49
N TYR A 28 -1.05 4.80 5.77
CA TYR A 28 -2.06 5.54 6.53
C TYR A 28 -1.50 5.96 7.88
N GLY A 29 -1.07 7.22 8.01
CA GLY A 29 -0.34 7.67 9.21
C GLY A 29 0.95 6.86 9.40
N ASP A 30 1.07 6.19 10.55
CA ASP A 30 2.18 5.32 10.90
C ASP A 30 2.00 3.86 10.45
N TYR A 31 0.85 3.53 9.84
CA TYR A 31 0.57 2.21 9.31
C TYR A 31 0.99 2.10 7.85
N GLU A 32 1.53 0.94 7.48
CA GLU A 32 1.85 0.57 6.10
C GLU A 32 1.40 -0.87 5.85
N ILE A 33 0.84 -1.11 4.66
CA ILE A 33 0.52 -2.46 4.16
C ILE A 33 1.07 -2.63 2.74
N ILE A 34 1.38 -3.87 2.41
CA ILE A 34 1.69 -4.32 1.07
C ILE A 34 0.46 -5.03 0.52
N VAL A 35 0.01 -4.62 -0.66
CA VAL A 35 -1.21 -5.15 -1.29
C VAL A 35 -0.88 -5.67 -2.67
N SER A 36 -1.28 -6.92 -2.95
CA SER A 36 -1.17 -7.51 -4.28
C SER A 36 -2.06 -6.77 -5.28
N LEU A 37 -1.80 -6.92 -6.58
CA LEU A 37 -2.65 -6.30 -7.61
C LEU A 37 -4.08 -6.88 -7.65
N GLU A 38 -4.31 -8.05 -7.04
CA GLU A 38 -5.62 -8.66 -6.83
C GLU A 38 -6.34 -8.14 -5.57
N GLY A 39 -5.74 -7.18 -4.84
CA GLY A 39 -6.35 -6.56 -3.66
C GLY A 39 -6.17 -7.34 -2.36
N LYS A 40 -5.25 -8.31 -2.30
CA LYS A 40 -4.96 -9.05 -1.07
C LYS A 40 -3.86 -8.36 -0.27
N VAL A 41 -4.06 -8.21 1.04
CA VAL A 41 -3.00 -7.77 1.95
C VAL A 41 -1.98 -8.90 2.07
N MET A 42 -0.74 -8.62 1.67
CA MET A 42 0.39 -9.53 1.73
C MET A 42 1.20 -9.35 3.01
N ASP A 43 1.33 -8.10 3.48
CA ASP A 43 2.06 -7.77 4.71
C ASP A 43 1.50 -6.48 5.36
N GLY A 44 1.78 -6.33 6.65
CA GLY A 44 1.37 -5.20 7.47
C GLY A 44 -0.07 -5.30 7.99
N LYS A 45 -0.52 -4.23 8.65
CA LYS A 45 -1.90 -4.13 9.16
C LYS A 45 -2.39 -2.70 9.17
N PHE A 46 -3.55 -2.48 8.58
CA PHE A 46 -4.29 -1.23 8.73
C PHE A 46 -5.27 -1.29 9.91
N PRO A 47 -5.55 -0.14 10.54
CA PRO A 47 -6.67 -0.04 11.47
C PRO A 47 -7.98 -0.27 10.72
N LYS A 48 -8.99 -0.85 11.38
CA LYS A 48 -10.28 -1.21 10.75
C LYS A 48 -10.96 -0.08 9.98
N ARG A 49 -10.73 1.18 10.36
CA ARG A 49 -11.32 2.35 9.69
C ARG A 49 -10.70 2.67 8.32
N ALA A 50 -9.53 2.10 8.02
CA ALA A 50 -8.75 2.37 6.81
C ALA A 50 -8.68 1.17 5.86
N LEU A 51 -9.28 0.02 6.23
CA LEU A 51 -9.37 -1.18 5.41
C LEU A 51 -10.69 -1.22 4.64
#